data_AF-A0AB36SU05-F1
#
_entry.id   AF-A0AB36SU05-F1
#
_cell.length_a   1.000
_cell.length_b   1.000
_cell.length_c   1.000
_cell.angle_alpha   90.00
_cell.angle_beta   90.00
_cell.angle_gamma   90.00
#
_symmetry.space_group_name_H-M   'P 1'
#
loop_
_entity.id
_entity.type
_entity.pdbx_description
1 polymer ?
#
loop_
_entity_poly.entity_id
_entity_poly.type
_entity_poly.pdbx_seq_one_letter_code
_entity_poly.pdbx_strand_id
1 'polypeptide(L)'
;MLKSKVVILLLGIIIAVLFLKPLDTKAVNIDNQDFYDSYNTLLAPYASKVIRNKLGPNHQYSLTGAKILKVERFPKENFSFIVTVQYKTYTGAHNPPNGIETVTFNIDPSGVKVINFVHKDA
;
A
#
# COMPACT_ATOMS: atom_id res chain seq x y z
N MET A 1 -35.68 -45.25 19.44
CA MET A 1 -34.75 -44.99 18.31
C MET A 1 -35.18 -43.80 17.43
N LEU A 2 -36.46 -43.66 17.06
CA LEU A 2 -36.91 -42.58 16.16
C LEU A 2 -36.67 -41.15 16.71
N LYS A 3 -36.89 -40.95 18.03
CA LYS A 3 -36.69 -39.64 18.70
C LYS A 3 -35.25 -39.12 18.63
N SER A 4 -34.24 -40.00 18.80
CA SER A 4 -32.82 -39.61 18.74
C SER A 4 -32.37 -39.25 17.32
N LYS A 5 -32.89 -39.93 16.29
CA LYS A 5 -32.62 -39.59 14.87
C LYS A 5 -33.20 -38.23 14.50
N VAL A 6 -34.38 -37.89 15.00
CA VAL A 6 -35.01 -36.57 14.80
C VAL A 6 -34.20 -35.45 15.45
N VAL A 7 -33.67 -35.68 16.67
CA VAL A 7 -32.81 -34.71 17.37
C VAL A 7 -31.51 -34.46 16.61
N ILE A 8 -30.87 -35.53 16.09
CA ILE A 8 -29.63 -35.41 15.30
C ILE A 8 -29.89 -34.65 13.99
N LEU A 9 -31.02 -34.91 13.33
CA LEU A 9 -31.42 -34.19 12.12
C LEU A 9 -31.61 -32.69 12.39
N LEU A 10 -32.29 -32.34 13.49
CA LEU A 10 -32.49 -30.95 13.90
C LEU A 10 -31.17 -30.24 14.23
N LEU A 11 -30.25 -30.89 14.93
CA LEU A 11 -28.91 -30.36 15.20
C LEU A 11 -28.11 -30.13 13.91
N GLY A 12 -28.19 -31.05 12.95
CA GLY A 12 -27.55 -30.90 11.64
C GLY A 12 -28.07 -29.70 10.86
N ILE A 13 -29.39 -29.47 10.90
CA ILE A 13 -30.02 -28.29 10.26
C ILE A 13 -29.57 -27.00 10.94
N ILE A 14 -29.51 -26.96 12.28
CA ILE A 14 -29.05 -25.79 13.04
C ILE A 14 -27.60 -25.46 12.68
N ILE A 15 -26.72 -26.46 12.64
CA ILE A 15 -25.32 -26.28 12.26
C ILE A 15 -25.20 -25.77 10.83
N ALA A 16 -25.96 -26.34 9.88
CA ALA A 16 -25.98 -25.87 8.50
C ALA A 16 -26.43 -24.40 8.40
N VAL A 17 -27.44 -23.99 9.17
CA VAL A 17 -27.93 -22.59 9.21
C VAL A 17 -26.88 -21.63 9.79
N LEU A 18 -26.02 -22.08 10.71
CA LEU A 18 -24.91 -21.26 11.23
C LEU A 18 -23.83 -21.01 10.16
N PHE A 19 -23.59 -21.95 9.25
CA PHE A 19 -22.64 -21.80 8.13
C PHE A 19 -23.21 -21.01 6.94
N LEU A 20 -24.53 -20.82 6.87
CA LEU A 20 -25.19 -20.03 5.82
C LEU A 20 -25.14 -18.52 6.06
N LYS A 21 -24.67 -18.07 7.24
CA LYS A 21 -24.42 -16.65 7.46
C LYS A 21 -23.08 -16.29 6.82
N PRO A 22 -23.05 -15.53 5.71
CA PRO A 22 -21.80 -14.90 5.31
C PRO A 22 -21.29 -14.11 6.51
N LEU A 23 -19.98 -14.15 6.80
CA LEU A 23 -19.41 -13.12 7.64
C LEU A 23 -19.67 -11.81 6.90
N ASP A 24 -20.67 -11.06 7.35
CA ASP A 24 -20.85 -9.65 7.00
C ASP A 24 -19.69 -8.89 7.65
N THR A 25 -18.48 -9.08 7.14
CA THR A 25 -17.41 -8.11 7.27
C THR A 25 -17.89 -6.88 6.53
N LYS A 26 -18.52 -5.97 7.28
CA LYS A 26 -18.79 -4.62 6.79
C LYS A 26 -17.49 -4.08 6.23
N ALA A 27 -17.57 -3.40 5.07
CA ALA A 27 -16.45 -2.65 4.55
C ALA A 27 -15.86 -1.80 5.68
N VAL A 28 -14.57 -1.98 5.96
CA VAL A 28 -13.88 -1.16 6.94
C VAL A 28 -13.91 0.27 6.39
N ASN A 29 -14.35 1.22 7.22
CA ASN A 29 -14.17 2.63 6.92
C ASN A 29 -12.67 2.91 7.04
N ILE A 30 -11.96 2.88 5.92
CA ILE A 30 -10.52 3.13 5.89
C ILE A 30 -10.32 4.63 6.12
N ASP A 31 -9.52 5.01 7.11
CA ASP A 31 -9.03 6.38 7.21
C ASP A 31 -8.21 6.67 5.94
N ASN A 32 -8.48 7.80 5.28
CA ASN A 32 -7.73 8.22 4.10
C ASN A 32 -6.21 8.21 4.38
N GLN A 33 -5.79 8.52 5.61
CA GLN A 33 -4.38 8.47 6.00
C GLN A 33 -3.81 7.04 5.96
N ASP A 34 -4.51 6.06 6.52
CA ASP A 34 -4.08 4.65 6.51
C ASP A 34 -4.00 4.10 5.06
N PHE A 35 -4.90 4.53 4.17
CA PHE A 35 -4.81 4.19 2.75
C PHE A 35 -3.55 4.78 2.10
N TYR A 36 -3.24 6.04 2.36
CA TYR A 36 -2.03 6.68 1.82
C TYR A 36 -0.75 6.08 2.40
N ASP A 37 -0.72 5.81 3.70
CA ASP A 37 0.45 5.26 4.37
C ASP A 37 0.70 3.80 3.97
N SER A 38 -0.35 3.00 3.82
CA SER A 38 -0.22 1.64 3.29
C SER A 38 0.27 1.65 1.83
N TYR A 39 -0.21 2.58 1.00
CA TYR A 39 0.25 2.71 -0.37
C TYR A 39 1.71 3.18 -0.46
N ASN A 40 2.11 4.15 0.36
CA ASN A 40 3.49 4.58 0.46
C ASN A 40 4.41 3.45 0.97
N THR A 41 3.92 2.63 1.91
CA THR A 41 4.63 1.44 2.39
C THR A 41 4.86 0.41 1.27
N LEU A 42 3.89 0.23 0.36
CA LEU A 42 4.07 -0.62 -0.82
C LEU A 42 5.13 -0.08 -1.79
N LEU A 43 5.24 1.25 -1.94
CA LEU A 43 6.24 1.89 -2.79
C LEU A 43 7.64 1.97 -2.15
N ALA A 44 7.73 1.82 -0.83
CA ALA A 44 8.93 1.97 -0.04
C ALA A 44 10.17 1.21 -0.54
N PRO A 45 10.10 -0.09 -0.92
CA PRO A 45 11.28 -0.80 -1.43
C PRO A 45 11.81 -0.21 -2.74
N TYR A 46 10.92 0.28 -3.62
CA TYR A 46 11.30 0.89 -4.89
C TYR A 46 11.90 2.28 -4.70
N ALA A 47 11.31 3.09 -3.81
CA ALA A 47 11.84 4.40 -3.42
C ALA A 47 13.24 4.25 -2.79
N SER A 48 13.39 3.36 -1.81
CA SER A 48 14.66 3.07 -1.14
C SER A 48 15.75 2.69 -2.13
N LYS A 49 15.43 1.79 -3.07
CA LYS A 49 16.37 1.34 -4.10
C LYS A 49 16.84 2.49 -4.99
N VAL A 50 15.92 3.30 -5.54
CA VAL A 50 16.32 4.39 -6.44
C VAL A 50 17.07 5.50 -5.72
N ILE A 51 16.65 5.87 -4.51
CA ILE A 51 17.29 6.90 -3.68
C ILE A 51 18.74 6.49 -3.38
N ARG A 52 18.94 5.26 -2.88
CA ARG A 52 20.28 4.76 -2.55
C ARG A 52 21.17 4.60 -3.79
N ASN A 53 20.58 4.24 -4.94
CA ASN A 53 21.32 4.16 -6.20
C ASN A 53 21.74 5.53 -6.73
N LYS A 54 20.92 6.58 -6.54
CA LYS A 54 21.17 7.93 -7.08
C LYS A 54 22.01 8.81 -6.16
N LEU A 55 21.80 8.71 -4.86
CA LEU A 55 22.46 9.57 -3.86
C LEU A 55 23.54 8.83 -3.05
N GLY A 56 23.53 7.50 -3.05
CA GLY A 56 24.50 6.66 -2.34
C GLY A 56 23.89 5.84 -1.21
N PRO A 57 24.57 4.77 -0.77
CA PRO A 57 23.98 3.70 0.04
C PRO A 57 23.55 4.10 1.45
N ASN A 58 24.06 5.21 1.97
CA ASN A 58 23.79 5.74 3.30
C ASN A 58 22.53 6.64 3.35
N HIS A 59 21.93 6.94 2.20
CA HIS A 59 20.72 7.74 2.14
C HIS A 59 19.50 6.94 2.59
N GLN A 60 18.76 7.55 3.50
CA GLN A 60 17.46 7.11 3.99
C GLN A 60 16.43 8.20 3.66
N TYR A 61 15.16 7.91 3.89
CA TYR A 61 14.09 8.86 3.66
C TYR A 61 12.96 8.70 4.67
N SER A 62 12.21 9.76 4.88
CA SER A 62 11.08 9.77 5.80
C SER A 62 9.84 9.17 5.14
N LEU A 63 9.33 8.05 5.68
CA LEU A 63 8.05 7.47 5.27
C LEU A 63 6.88 8.36 5.70
N THR A 64 6.91 8.89 6.92
CA THR A 64 5.86 9.78 7.46
C THR A 64 5.86 11.16 6.79
N GLY A 65 7.00 11.60 6.27
CA GLY A 65 7.15 12.86 5.55
C GLY A 65 6.92 12.74 4.03
N ALA A 66 6.58 11.54 3.54
CA ALA A 66 6.31 11.33 2.12
C ALA A 66 5.01 12.02 1.70
N LYS A 67 4.99 12.54 0.48
CA LYS A 67 3.82 13.23 -0.07
C LYS A 67 3.51 12.73 -1.47
N ILE A 68 2.34 12.15 -1.66
CA ILE A 68 1.84 11.81 -2.99
C ILE A 68 1.40 13.11 -3.67
N LEU A 69 2.14 13.52 -4.70
CA LEU A 69 1.87 14.76 -5.43
C LEU A 69 0.84 14.56 -6.53
N LYS A 70 0.84 13.38 -7.16
CA LYS A 70 -0.05 13.06 -8.28
C LYS A 70 -0.29 11.56 -8.38
N VAL A 71 -1.54 11.19 -8.67
CA VAL A 71 -1.93 9.85 -9.09
C VAL A 71 -2.73 10.00 -10.37
N GLU A 72 -2.24 9.43 -11.47
CA GLU A 72 -2.90 9.46 -12.77
C GLU A 72 -3.06 8.05 -13.30
N ARG A 73 -4.28 7.67 -13.65
CA ARG A 73 -4.53 6.41 -14.37
C ARG A 73 -4.21 6.62 -15.84
N PHE A 74 -3.25 5.86 -16.37
CA PHE A 74 -2.84 5.96 -17.77
C PHE A 74 -2.35 4.61 -18.31
N PRO A 75 -2.98 4.07 -19.39
CA PRO A 75 -4.19 4.58 -20.04
C PRO A 75 -5.44 4.42 -19.14
N LYS A 76 -6.44 5.31 -19.30
CA LYS A 76 -7.63 5.38 -18.43
C LYS A 76 -8.44 4.08 -18.34
N GLU A 77 -8.40 3.27 -19.40
CA GLU A 77 -9.13 2.01 -19.53
C GLU A 77 -8.51 0.87 -18.68
N ASN A 78 -7.25 0.99 -18.27
CA ASN A 78 -6.48 -0.09 -17.64
C ASN A 78 -6.15 0.19 -16.17
N PHE A 79 -5.63 -0.83 -15.48
CA PHE A 79 -5.08 -0.73 -14.11
C PHE A 79 -3.60 -0.32 -14.11
N SER A 80 -3.24 0.69 -14.90
CA SER A 80 -1.90 1.27 -14.91
C SER A 80 -1.95 2.72 -14.41
N PHE A 81 -0.99 3.06 -13.56
CA PHE A 81 -0.95 4.32 -12.85
C PHE A 81 0.43 4.95 -12.93
N ILE A 82 0.46 6.25 -13.22
CA ILE A 82 1.63 7.11 -13.06
C ILE A 82 1.47 7.85 -11.74
N VAL A 83 2.36 7.58 -10.80
CA VAL A 83 2.30 8.14 -9.45
C VAL A 83 3.58 8.90 -9.15
N THR A 84 3.44 10.16 -8.75
CA THR A 84 4.57 11.01 -8.37
C THR A 84 4.54 11.22 -6.86
N VAL A 85 5.63 10.85 -6.19
CA VAL A 85 5.78 10.96 -4.73
C VAL A 85 7.03 11.77 -4.41
N GLN A 86 6.90 12.65 -3.42
CA GLN A 86 7.99 13.42 -2.85
C GLN A 86 8.46 12.79 -1.54
N TYR A 87 9.76 12.68 -1.37
CA TYR A 87 10.43 12.15 -0.18
C TYR A 87 11.44 13.16 0.34
N LYS A 88 11.54 13.30 1.67
CA LYS A 88 12.65 13.99 2.32
C LYS A 88 13.73 12.98 2.66
N THR A 89 14.95 13.20 2.19
CA THR A 89 16.09 12.28 2.41
C THR A 89 17.03 12.79 3.48
N TYR A 90 17.77 11.88 4.12
CA TYR A 90 18.79 12.18 5.12
C TYR A 90 19.85 11.08 5.13
N THR A 91 21.03 11.36 5.69
CA THR A 91 22.16 10.40 5.76
C THR A 91 22.35 9.78 7.15
N GLY A 92 21.47 10.07 8.11
CA GLY A 92 21.50 9.52 9.47
C GLY A 92 20.31 9.96 10.33
N ALA A 93 20.03 9.24 11.43
CA ALA A 93 18.83 9.39 12.27
C ALA A 93 18.61 10.77 12.91
N HIS A 94 19.62 11.64 12.90
CA HIS A 94 19.60 12.98 13.49
C HIS A 94 20.10 14.07 12.53
N ASN A 95 20.27 13.76 11.24
CA ASN A 95 20.66 14.75 10.26
C ASN A 95 19.42 15.48 9.72
N PRO A 96 19.49 16.81 9.49
CA PRO A 96 18.44 17.50 8.76
C PRO A 96 18.21 16.84 7.40
N PRO A 97 17.04 17.03 6.78
CA PRO A 97 16.83 16.52 5.44
C PRO A 97 17.86 17.13 4.50
N ASN A 98 18.64 16.27 3.83
CA ASN A 98 19.71 16.66 2.94
C ASN A 98 19.20 16.94 1.51
N GLY A 99 17.95 16.56 1.22
CA GLY A 99 17.36 16.71 -0.09
C GLY A 99 15.86 16.43 -0.11
N ILE A 100 15.22 16.94 -1.14
CA ILE A 100 13.84 16.63 -1.51
C ILE A 100 13.88 15.86 -2.82
N GLU A 101 13.48 14.60 -2.77
CA GLU A 101 13.46 13.71 -3.93
C GLU A 101 12.05 13.58 -4.45
N THR A 102 11.87 13.78 -5.75
CA THR A 102 10.60 13.50 -6.43
C THR A 102 10.79 12.28 -7.32
N VAL A 103 10.11 11.19 -6.97
CA VAL A 103 10.16 9.93 -7.69
C VAL A 103 8.84 9.72 -8.43
N THR A 104 8.90 9.36 -9.70
CA THR A 104 7.72 8.96 -10.47
C THR A 104 7.76 7.47 -10.75
N PHE A 105 6.67 6.80 -10.41
CA PHE A 105 6.46 5.38 -10.58
C PHE A 105 5.44 5.12 -11.67
N ASN A 106 5.69 4.09 -12.48
CA ASN A 106 4.65 3.40 -13.23
C ASN A 106 4.28 2.13 -12.44
N ILE A 107 2.99 1.97 -12.14
CA ILE A 107 2.45 0.90 -11.32
C ILE A 107 1.38 0.21 -12.15
N ASP A 108 1.57 -1.08 -12.42
CA ASP A 108 0.64 -1.90 -13.18
C ASP A 108 0.57 -3.33 -12.56
N PRO A 109 -0.29 -4.23 -13.05
CA PRO A 109 -0.41 -5.58 -12.48
C PRO A 109 0.87 -6.44 -12.56
N SER A 110 1.85 -6.06 -13.38
CA SER A 110 3.17 -6.70 -13.43
C SER A 110 4.14 -6.19 -12.36
N GLY A 111 3.83 -5.05 -11.73
CA GLY A 111 4.59 -4.51 -10.61
C GLY A 111 4.84 -3.01 -10.70
N VAL A 112 5.90 -2.56 -10.02
CA VAL A 112 6.28 -1.14 -9.92
C VAL A 112 7.61 -0.90 -10.64
N LYS A 113 7.65 0.14 -11.49
CA LYS A 113 8.85 0.63 -12.17
C LYS A 113 9.07 2.09 -11.82
N VAL A 114 10.31 2.46 -11.51
CA VAL A 114 10.69 3.87 -11.38
C VAL A 114 10.98 4.41 -12.78
N ILE A 115 10.26 5.45 -13.19
CA ILE A 115 10.39 6.05 -14.53
C ILE A 115 10.99 7.45 -14.51
N ASN A 116 11.02 8.12 -13.34
CA ASN A 116 11.72 9.39 -13.18
C ASN A 116 12.23 9.58 -11.74
N PHE A 117 13.32 10.31 -11.59
CA PHE A 117 13.91 10.73 -10.32
C PHE A 117 14.47 12.14 -10.46
N VAL A 118 13.99 13.05 -9.62
CA VAL A 118 14.45 14.45 -9.58
C VAL A 118 14.91 14.77 -8.17
N HIS A 119 16.15 15.24 -8.05
CA HIS A 119 16.73 15.72 -6.81
C HIS A 119 16.61 17.24 -6.72
N LYS A 120 16.34 17.74 -5.52
CA LYS A 120 16.39 19.17 -5.19
C LYS A 120 17.04 19.33 -3.82
N ASP A 121 18.03 20.21 -3.74
CA ASP A 121 18.63 20.61 -2.46
C ASP A 121 17.54 21.21 -1.54
N ALA A 122 17.61 20.87 -0.27
CA ALA A 122 16.65 21.29 0.77
C ALA A 122 17.02 22.65 1.38
#